data_AF-A0AAU3U201-F1
#
_entry.id   AF-A0AAU3U201-F1
#
_cell.length_a   1.000
_cell.length_b   1.000
_cell.length_c   1.000
_cell.angle_alpha   90.00
_cell.angle_beta   90.00
_cell.angle_gamma   90.00
#
_symmetry.space_group_name_H-M   'P 1'
#
loop_
_entity.id
_entity.type
_entity.pdbx_description
1 polymer ?
#
loop_
_entity_poly.entity_id
_entity_poly.type
_entity_poly.pdbx_seq_one_letter_code
_entity_poly.pdbx_strand_id
1 'polypeptide(L)' 'MPHSFLPRGRVTPALDQVNESIRRLMHQPASDDRTAAYARLLADWADVTRDDVDQAA' A
#
# COMPACT_ATOMS: atom_id res chain seq x y z
N MET A 1 -30.17 -4.43 6.25
CA MET A 1 -28.96 -3.72 6.72
C MET A 1 -28.24 -3.17 5.49
N PRO A 2 -28.17 -1.85 5.28
CA PRO A 2 -27.39 -1.30 4.19
C PRO A 2 -25.92 -1.29 4.62
N HIS A 3 -25.08 -2.04 3.91
CA HIS A 3 -23.64 -1.96 4.07
C HIS A 3 -23.20 -0.56 3.66
N SER A 4 -22.70 0.21 4.61
CA SER A 4 -22.00 1.47 4.36
C SER A 4 -20.79 1.16 3.49
N PHE A 5 -20.95 1.28 2.16
CA PHE A 5 -19.83 1.49 1.27
C PHE A 5 -19.26 2.85 1.63
N LEU A 6 -18.35 2.89 2.61
CA LEU A 6 -17.47 4.04 2.73
C LEU A 6 -16.87 4.26 1.34
N PRO A 7 -16.93 5.48 0.78
CA PRO A 7 -16.19 5.76 -0.43
C PRO A 7 -14.74 5.49 -0.03
N ARG A 8 -14.15 4.43 -0.59
CA ARG A 8 -12.71 4.20 -0.48
C ARG A 8 -12.10 5.53 -0.91
N GLY A 9 -11.57 6.29 0.04
CA GLY A 9 -10.90 7.55 -0.21
C GLY A 9 -9.97 7.30 -1.38
N ARG A 10 -9.99 8.19 -2.38
CA ARG A 10 -9.31 7.97 -3.67
C ARG A 10 -7.84 7.67 -3.39
N VAL A 11 -7.52 6.38 -3.32
CA VAL A 11 -6.16 5.89 -3.19
C VAL A 11 -5.48 6.29 -4.49
N THR A 12 -4.43 7.10 -4.44
CA THR A 12 -3.73 7.47 -5.67
C THR A 12 -3.23 6.22 -6.38
N PRO A 13 -3.17 6.24 -7.72
CA PRO A 13 -2.74 5.07 -8.50
C PRO A 13 -1.33 4.58 -8.11
N ALA A 14 -0.47 5.47 -7.62
CA ALA A 14 0.84 5.14 -7.05
C ALA A 14 0.71 4.28 -5.78
N LEU A 15 -0.18 4.68 -4.85
CA LEU A 15 -0.42 3.96 -3.60
C LEU A 15 -1.12 2.61 -3.85
N ASP A 16 -2.02 2.52 -4.83
CA ASP A 16 -2.67 1.26 -5.22
C ASP A 16 -1.65 0.25 -5.78
N GLN A 17 -0.69 0.72 -6.58
CA GLN A 17 0.39 -0.13 -7.12
C GLN A 17 1.31 -0.70 -6.03
N VAL A 18 1.66 0.10 -5.02
CA VAL A 18 2.45 -0.38 -3.87
C VAL A 18 1.65 -1.40 -3.05
N ASN A 19 0.36 -1.14 -2.81
CA ASN A 19 -0.52 -2.06 -2.08
C ASN A 19 -0.69 -3.40 -2.80
N GLU A 20 -0.85 -3.41 -4.13
CA GLU A 20 -0.92 -4.63 -4.93
C GLU A 20 0.40 -5.42 -4.87
N SER A 21 1.53 -4.74 -4.88
CA SER A 21 2.85 -5.36 -4.77
C SER A 21 3.04 -6.03 -3.40
N ILE A 22 2.58 -5.38 -2.33
CA ILE A 22 2.53 -5.95 -0.98
C ILE A 22 1.63 -7.19 -0.93
N ARG A 23 0.43 -7.13 -1.51
CA ARG A 23 -0.50 -8.28 -1.55
C ARG A 23 0.13 -9.49 -2.25
N ARG A 24 0.75 -9.27 -3.41
CA ARG A 24 1.47 -10.32 -4.15
C ARG A 24 2.64 -10.91 -3.35
N LEU A 25 3.36 -10.07 -2.61
CA LEU A 25 4.46 -10.52 -1.75
C LEU A 25 3.97 -11.36 -0.56
N MET A 26 2.82 -11.03 0.03
CA MET A 26 2.22 -11.80 1.12
C MET A 26 1.72 -13.19 0.69
N HIS A 27 1.43 -13.39 -0.60
CA HIS A 27 1.12 -14.72 -1.15
C HIS A 27 2.35 -15.61 -1.33
N GLN A 28 3.57 -15.07 -1.20
CA GLN A 28 4.81 -15.85 -1.27
C GLN A 28 5.15 -16.45 0.11
N PRO A 29 5.79 -17.64 0.13
CA PRO A 29 6.25 -18.26 1.37
C PRO A 29 7.20 -17.34 2.13
N ALA A 30 7.19 -17.46 3.47
CA ALA A 30 8.06 -16.66 4.32
C ALA A 30 9.53 -17.01 4.07
N SER A 31 10.29 -16.00 3.64
CA SER A 31 11.73 -16.06 3.46
C SER A 31 12.37 -14.74 3.89
N ASP A 32 13.68 -14.76 4.13
CA ASP A 32 14.44 -13.54 4.43
C ASP A 32 14.37 -12.54 3.27
N ASP A 33 14.39 -13.02 2.02
CA ASP A 33 14.16 -12.21 0.83
C ASP A 33 12.79 -11.54 0.84
N ARG A 34 11.73 -12.25 1.28
CA ARG A 34 10.39 -11.68 1.40
C ARG A 34 10.36 -10.57 2.44
N THR A 35 11.03 -10.75 3.56
CA THR A 35 11.11 -9.73 4.62
C THR A 35 11.84 -8.48 4.13
N ALA A 36 12.96 -8.64 3.43
CA ALA A 36 13.71 -7.53 2.85
C ALA A 36 12.89 -6.78 1.78
N ALA A 37 12.20 -7.51 0.90
CA ALA A 37 11.31 -6.92 -0.10
C ALA A 37 10.12 -6.20 0.54
N TYR A 38 9.55 -6.75 1.60
CA TYR A 38 8.42 -6.15 2.33
C TYR A 38 8.83 -4.86 3.02
N ALA A 39 10.01 -4.83 3.64
CA ALA A 39 10.55 -3.62 4.27
C ALA A 39 10.76 -2.48 3.25
N ARG A 40 11.25 -2.80 2.04
CA ARG A 40 11.38 -1.81 0.95
C ARG A 40 10.03 -1.27 0.50
N LEU A 41 9.06 -2.16 0.26
CA LEU A 41 7.70 -1.75 -0.13
C LEU A 41 7.01 -0.89 0.94
N LEU A 42 7.27 -1.13 2.23
CA LEU A 42 6.77 -0.29 3.31
C LEU A 42 7.41 1.11 3.33
N ALA A 43 8.70 1.22 2.98
CA ALA A 43 9.35 2.51 2.84
C ALA A 43 8.76 3.30 1.66
N ASP A 44 8.55 2.65 0.52
CA ASP A 44 7.91 3.27 -0.65
C ASP A 44 6.47 3.68 -0.34
N TRP A 45 5.72 2.85 0.40
CA TRP A 45 4.37 3.19 0.86
C TRP A 45 4.36 4.45 1.75
N ALA A 46 5.32 4.57 2.67
CA ALA A 46 5.43 5.71 3.57
C ALA A 46 5.78 7.01 2.82
N ASP A 47 6.59 6.92 1.76
CA ASP A 47 6.95 8.06 0.93
C ASP A 47 5.75 8.55 0.11
N VAL A 48 5.06 7.63 -0.57
CA VAL A 48 3.88 7.94 -1.39
C VAL A 48 2.72 8.47 -0.53
N THR A 49 2.50 7.90 0.65
CA THR A 49 1.44 8.41 1.56
C THR A 49 1.76 9.79 2.14
N ARG A 50 3.04 10.11 2.34
CA ARG A 50 3.46 11.44 2.77
C ARG A 50 3.20 12.49 1.69
N ASP A 51 3.51 12.18 0.43
CA ASP A 51 3.27 13.05 -0.72
C ASP A 51 1.76 13.26 -0.94
N ASP A 52 0.96 12.21 -0.82
CA ASP A 52 -0.52 12.27 -0.94
C ASP A 52 -1.17 13.19 0.11
N VAL A 53 -0.67 13.14 1.35
CA VAL A 53 -1.13 14.01 2.45
C VAL A 53 -0.70 15.46 2.23
N ASP A 54 0.49 15.70 1.68
CA ASP A 54 1.00 17.06 1.38
C ASP A 54 0.23 17.71 0.21
N GLN A 55 -0.12 16.94 -0.83
CA GLN A 55 -0.96 17.42 -1.94
C GLN A 55 -2.42 17.70 -1.55
N ALA A 56 -2.89 17.18 -0.41
CA ALA A 56 -4.25 17.36 0.09
C ALA A 56 -4.41 18.50 1.11
N ALA A 57 -3.32 19.21 1.46
CA ALA A 57 -3.26 20.24 2.50
C ALA A 57 -3.47 21.68 1.97
#